data_AF-A0A936A1T7-F1
#
_entry.id   AF-A0A936A1T7-F1
#
_cell.length_a   1.000
_cell.length_b   1.000
_cell.length_c   1.000
_cell.angle_alpha   90.00
_cell.angle_beta   90.00
_cell.angle_gamma   90.00
#
_symmetry.space_group_name_H-M   'P 1'
#
loop_
_entity.id
_entity.type
_entity.pdbx_description
1 polymer ?
#
loop_
_entity_poly.entity_id
_entity_poly.type
_entity_poly.pdbx_seq_one_letter_code
_entity_poly.pdbx_strand_id
1 'polypeptide(L)'
;MIRNRRDFLRSSALALSSGAAAAFVPQLGLAANLLAARGKAFGNYKALVCLYLAGGSDTWNFLVPRDSTAANSRYDTYRLARGGVFNATTNTAGLALDFNQLVPINPQGQPAGSWGLYPYMGNYTFTPQGGSSTTQNGMATLFNQGRIAILPNIGTLVEPMTKTEYINRTKCGRRSSIRTTTRKRCGACPLRTRRRPSSAGAVRWRRAWMTATS
;
A
#
# COMPACT_ATOMS: atom_id res chain seq x y z
N MET A 1 15.65 -24.32 39.36
CA MET A 1 14.23 -24.36 38.98
C MET A 1 14.14 -24.69 37.49
N ILE A 2 13.95 -25.96 37.14
CA ILE A 2 13.87 -26.43 35.74
C ILE A 2 12.48 -26.07 35.23
N ARG A 3 12.38 -25.11 34.29
CA ARG A 3 11.09 -24.72 33.70
C ARG A 3 10.70 -25.73 32.64
N ASN A 4 9.47 -26.23 32.73
CA ASN A 4 8.90 -27.10 31.71
C ASN A 4 8.78 -26.34 30.37
N ARG A 5 9.04 -27.02 29.25
CA ARG A 5 8.94 -26.41 27.90
C ARG A 5 7.59 -25.74 27.65
N ARG A 6 6.51 -26.33 28.19
CA ARG A 6 5.15 -25.79 28.09
C ARG A 6 4.96 -24.50 28.89
N ASP A 7 5.63 -24.36 30.03
CA ASP A 7 5.55 -23.15 30.85
C ASP A 7 6.32 -22.00 30.18
N PHE A 8 7.46 -22.29 29.56
CA PHE A 8 8.19 -21.32 28.75
C PHE A 8 7.37 -20.83 27.53
N LEU A 9 6.67 -21.73 26.83
CA LEU A 9 5.80 -21.37 25.71
C LEU A 9 4.58 -20.56 26.15
N ARG A 10 3.98 -20.88 27.30
CA ARG A 10 2.88 -20.08 27.87
C ARG A 10 3.34 -18.69 28.28
N SER A 11 4.48 -18.58 28.96
CA SER A 11 5.03 -17.28 29.38
C SER A 11 5.47 -16.40 28.18
N SER A 12 6.04 -16.99 27.14
CA SER A 12 6.41 -16.25 25.92
C SER A 12 5.20 -15.82 25.10
N ALA A 13 4.16 -16.65 24.98
CA ALA A 13 2.90 -16.28 24.32
C ALA A 13 2.18 -15.10 25.02
N LEU A 14 2.17 -15.09 26.37
CA LEU A 14 1.59 -14.00 27.17
C LEU A 14 2.40 -12.69 27.11
N ALA A 15 3.73 -12.79 27.02
CA ALA A 15 4.60 -11.62 26.84
C ALA A 15 4.47 -11.00 25.43
N LEU A 16 4.27 -11.83 24.41
CA LEU A 16 4.07 -11.37 23.03
C LEU A 16 2.69 -10.72 22.83
N SER A 17 1.63 -11.23 23.47
CA SER A 17 0.29 -10.66 23.35
C SER A 17 0.17 -9.28 24.00
N SER A 18 0.86 -9.05 25.13
CA SER A 18 0.91 -7.75 25.80
C SER A 18 1.78 -6.72 25.06
N GLY A 19 2.88 -7.13 24.44
CA GLY A 19 3.72 -6.27 23.59
C GLY A 19 3.04 -5.83 22.29
N ALA A 20 2.24 -6.70 21.67
CA ALA A 20 1.51 -6.37 20.44
C ALA A 20 0.45 -5.28 20.68
N ALA A 21 -0.33 -5.37 21.77
CA ALA A 21 -1.36 -4.39 22.09
C ALA A 21 -0.80 -2.98 22.34
N ALA A 22 0.33 -2.86 23.04
CA ALA A 22 0.97 -1.58 23.35
C ALA A 22 1.50 -0.85 22.10
N ALA A 23 1.87 -1.58 21.04
CA ALA A 23 2.30 -0.98 19.78
C ALA A 23 1.14 -0.34 18.98
N PHE A 24 -0.11 -0.76 19.21
CA PHE A 24 -1.28 -0.24 18.49
C PHE A 24 -1.91 1.00 19.13
N VAL A 25 -1.78 1.17 20.45
CA VAL A 25 -2.36 2.32 21.20
C VAL A 25 -1.91 3.70 20.70
N PRO A 26 -0.61 3.98 20.46
CA PRO A 26 -0.19 5.31 20.01
C PRO A 26 -0.62 5.61 18.56
N GLN A 27 -0.78 4.59 17.71
CA GLN A 27 -1.23 4.77 16.32
C GLN A 27 -2.73 5.08 16.23
N LEU A 28 -3.54 4.48 17.11
CA LEU A 28 -4.97 4.78 17.25
C LEU A 28 -5.20 6.20 17.84
N GLY A 29 -4.38 6.61 18.83
CA GLY A 29 -4.47 7.94 19.43
C GLY A 29 -4.23 9.09 18.44
N LEU A 30 -3.33 8.89 17.46
CA LEU A 30 -3.10 9.86 16.38
C LEU A 30 -4.30 9.97 15.42
N ALA A 31 -4.98 8.85 15.13
CA ALA A 31 -6.19 8.85 14.30
C ALA A 31 -7.37 9.55 15.01
N ALA A 32 -7.53 9.32 16.31
CA ALA A 32 -8.54 9.99 17.14
C ALA A 32 -8.30 11.51 17.22
N ASN A 33 -7.05 11.94 17.40
CA ASN A 33 -6.69 13.36 17.45
C ASN A 33 -6.84 14.06 16.09
N LEU A 34 -6.63 13.35 14.97
CA LEU A 34 -6.90 13.87 13.62
C LEU A 34 -8.39 14.05 13.34
N LEU A 35 -9.24 13.18 13.92
CA LEU A 35 -10.69 13.26 13.80
C LEU A 35 -11.26 14.41 14.67
N ALA A 36 -10.69 14.64 15.85
CA ALA A 36 -11.06 15.75 16.73
C ALA A 36 -10.65 17.13 16.17
N ALA A 37 -9.63 17.19 15.30
CA ALA A 37 -9.06 18.44 14.82
C ALA A 37 -9.80 19.10 13.63
N ARG A 38 -10.96 18.60 13.16
CA ARG A 38 -11.66 19.24 12.03
C ARG A 38 -13.16 19.46 12.24
N GLY A 39 -13.46 20.70 12.64
CA GLY A 39 -14.75 21.35 12.48
C GLY A 39 -15.20 21.40 11.02
N LYS A 40 -16.25 20.65 10.73
CA LYS A 40 -17.36 21.03 9.85
C LYS A 40 -18.48 20.01 10.09
N ALA A 41 -19.56 20.44 10.72
CA ALA A 41 -20.76 19.62 10.80
C ALA A 41 -21.27 19.41 9.36
N PHE A 42 -21.28 18.16 8.90
CA PHE A 42 -21.95 17.83 7.65
C PHE A 42 -23.45 17.86 7.92
N GLY A 43 -24.25 18.50 7.06
CA GLY A 43 -25.71 18.56 7.23
C GLY A 43 -26.41 17.19 7.17
N ASN A 44 -25.71 16.15 6.70
CA ASN A 44 -26.15 14.75 6.65
C ASN A 44 -25.16 13.87 7.43
N TYR A 45 -25.65 12.73 7.94
CA TYR A 45 -24.80 11.73 8.60
C TYR A 45 -23.69 11.23 7.66
N LYS A 46 -22.44 11.35 8.11
CA LYS A 46 -21.26 10.80 7.43
C LYS A 46 -20.43 10.03 8.44
N ALA A 47 -20.29 8.72 8.23
CA ALA A 47 -19.40 7.87 9.01
C ALA A 47 -18.17 7.51 8.20
N LEU A 48 -17.01 7.51 8.85
CA LEU A 48 -15.77 6.93 8.34
C LEU A 48 -15.48 5.67 9.15
N VAL A 49 -15.35 4.54 8.48
CA VAL A 49 -14.93 3.27 9.10
C VAL A 49 -13.46 3.05 8.75
N CYS A 50 -12.60 3.08 9.76
CA CYS A 50 -11.19 2.76 9.61
C CYS A 50 -10.96 1.31 10.03
N LEU A 51 -10.70 0.43 9.05
CA LEU A 51 -10.36 -0.97 9.29
C LEU A 51 -8.83 -1.08 9.37
N TYR A 52 -8.31 -1.16 10.60
CA TYR A 52 -6.91 -1.44 10.81
C TYR A 52 -6.68 -2.95 10.86
N LEU A 53 -5.99 -3.49 9.86
CA LEU A 53 -5.60 -4.89 9.81
C LEU A 53 -4.19 -4.99 10.40
N ALA A 54 -4.03 -5.70 11.52
CA ALA A 54 -2.78 -5.83 12.28
C ALA A 54 -1.68 -6.68 11.58
N GLY A 55 -1.68 -6.69 10.25
CA GLY A 55 -0.93 -7.62 9.40
C GLY A 55 -1.80 -8.72 8.81
N GLY A 56 -1.21 -9.60 7.99
CA GLY A 56 -1.88 -10.77 7.40
C GLY A 56 -2.74 -10.48 6.16
N SER A 57 -3.08 -9.22 5.88
CA SER A 57 -3.69 -8.84 4.61
C SER A 57 -2.64 -8.72 3.52
N ASP A 58 -2.78 -9.54 2.48
CA ASP A 58 -1.96 -9.43 1.28
C ASP A 58 -2.57 -8.43 0.30
N THR A 59 -2.20 -7.15 0.45
CA THR A 59 -2.73 -6.07 -0.38
C THR A 59 -2.30 -6.18 -1.84
N TRP A 60 -1.26 -6.97 -2.16
CA TRP A 60 -0.86 -7.22 -3.56
C TRP A 60 -1.90 -8.05 -4.30
N ASN A 61 -2.63 -8.91 -3.59
CA ASN A 61 -3.69 -9.74 -4.15
C ASN A 61 -5.06 -9.06 -4.13
N PHE A 62 -5.18 -7.88 -3.51
CA PHE A 62 -6.44 -7.12 -3.46
C PHE A 62 -6.74 -6.40 -4.78
N LEU A 63 -5.73 -5.77 -5.37
CA LEU A 63 -5.82 -5.05 -6.64
C LEU A 63 -4.64 -5.45 -7.52
N VAL A 64 -4.93 -6.18 -8.59
CA VAL A 64 -3.94 -6.78 -9.48
C VAL A 64 -4.07 -6.20 -10.88
N PRO A 65 -2.97 -5.83 -11.57
CA PRO A 65 -3.03 -5.49 -12.99
C PRO A 65 -3.54 -6.68 -13.80
N ARG A 66 -4.50 -6.47 -14.71
CA ARG A 66 -5.13 -7.51 -15.53
C ARG A 66 -5.12 -7.11 -17.00
N ASP A 67 -4.00 -6.55 -17.46
CA ASP A 67 -3.83 -6.05 -18.82
C ASP A 67 -3.65 -7.16 -19.86
N SER A 68 -2.78 -8.13 -19.61
CA SER A 68 -2.52 -9.26 -20.52
C SER A 68 -1.80 -10.40 -19.82
N THR A 69 -1.86 -11.62 -20.35
CA THR A 69 -1.03 -12.75 -19.89
C THR A 69 0.31 -12.86 -20.65
N ALA A 70 0.56 -11.98 -21.63
CA ALA A 70 1.78 -11.97 -22.41
C ALA A 70 3.01 -11.57 -21.56
N ALA A 71 4.20 -12.01 -22.00
CA ALA A 71 5.47 -11.64 -21.38
C ALA A 71 5.66 -10.10 -21.40
N ASN A 72 6.24 -9.55 -20.33
CA ASN A 72 6.45 -8.11 -20.12
C ASN A 72 5.18 -7.27 -19.90
N SER A 73 4.02 -7.90 -19.73
CA SER A 73 2.81 -7.21 -19.26
C SER A 73 2.92 -6.82 -17.78
N ARG A 74 2.01 -5.97 -17.31
CA ARG A 74 1.97 -5.59 -15.89
C ARG A 74 1.56 -6.77 -15.02
N TYR A 75 0.61 -7.58 -15.50
CA TYR A 75 0.26 -8.83 -14.84
C TYR A 75 1.45 -9.81 -14.78
N ASP A 76 2.24 -9.92 -15.84
CA ASP A 76 3.45 -10.75 -15.85
C ASP A 76 4.47 -10.31 -14.80
N THR A 77 4.68 -8.99 -14.67
CA THR A 77 5.54 -8.42 -13.62
C THR A 77 5.03 -8.78 -12.22
N TYR A 78 3.72 -8.66 -11.97
CA TYR A 78 3.09 -9.08 -10.72
C TYR A 78 3.29 -10.58 -10.47
N ARG A 79 3.00 -11.42 -11.48
CA ARG A 79 3.11 -12.88 -11.40
C ARG A 79 4.52 -13.32 -11.05
N LEU A 80 5.53 -12.77 -11.71
CA LEU A 80 6.94 -13.09 -11.46
C LEU A 80 7.42 -12.60 -10.09
N ALA A 81 7.06 -11.38 -9.68
CA ALA A 81 7.39 -10.85 -8.36
C ALA A 81 6.81 -11.68 -7.20
N ARG A 82 5.78 -12.49 -7.50
CA ARG A 82 5.05 -13.33 -6.55
C ARG A 82 5.40 -14.81 -6.62
N GLY A 83 6.47 -15.16 -7.36
CA GLY A 83 6.91 -16.55 -7.50
C GLY A 83 6.01 -17.40 -8.40
N GLY A 84 5.20 -16.79 -9.25
CA GLY A 84 4.27 -17.48 -10.14
C GLY A 84 2.91 -17.81 -9.52
N VAL A 85 2.03 -18.37 -10.34
CA VAL A 85 0.71 -18.86 -9.90
C VAL A 85 0.89 -20.16 -9.13
N PHE A 86 0.15 -20.32 -8.03
CA PHE A 86 0.15 -21.54 -7.24
C PHE A 86 -0.28 -22.75 -8.08
N ASN A 87 0.50 -23.81 -8.02
CA ASN A 87 0.15 -25.11 -8.57
C ASN A 87 0.67 -26.20 -7.62
N ALA A 88 -0.23 -27.06 -7.14
CA ALA A 88 0.11 -28.09 -6.15
C ALA A 88 1.22 -29.06 -6.61
N THR A 89 1.42 -29.21 -7.91
CA THR A 89 2.39 -30.14 -8.52
C THR A 89 3.64 -29.42 -9.02
N THR A 90 3.49 -28.29 -9.72
CA THR A 90 4.61 -27.63 -10.43
C THR A 90 5.12 -26.37 -9.73
N ASN A 91 4.36 -25.76 -8.83
CA ASN A 91 4.73 -24.51 -8.16
C ASN A 91 4.00 -24.32 -6.82
N THR A 92 4.43 -25.03 -5.79
CA THR A 92 3.81 -25.00 -4.46
C THR A 92 4.07 -23.71 -3.67
N ALA A 93 5.05 -22.90 -4.10
CA ALA A 93 5.42 -21.64 -3.46
C ALA A 93 4.84 -20.40 -4.16
N GLY A 94 4.13 -20.58 -5.27
CA GLY A 94 3.52 -19.48 -6.01
C GLY A 94 2.42 -18.79 -5.20
N LEU A 95 2.44 -17.46 -5.15
CA LEU A 95 1.45 -16.66 -4.42
C LEU A 95 0.69 -15.68 -5.32
N ALA A 96 0.90 -15.75 -6.64
CA ALA A 96 0.15 -14.97 -7.62
C ALA A 96 -1.25 -15.57 -7.85
N LEU A 97 -2.23 -14.72 -8.08
CA LEU A 97 -3.55 -15.12 -8.56
C LEU A 97 -3.52 -15.42 -10.05
N ASP A 98 -4.26 -16.45 -10.46
CA ASP A 98 -4.45 -16.74 -11.88
C ASP A 98 -5.25 -15.61 -12.56
N PHE A 99 -4.90 -15.30 -13.81
CA PHE A 99 -5.50 -14.21 -14.58
C PHE A 99 -7.02 -14.35 -14.72
N ASN A 100 -7.51 -15.59 -14.84
CA ASN A 100 -8.94 -15.89 -15.02
C ASN A 100 -9.72 -15.87 -13.71
N GLN A 101 -9.04 -16.03 -12.57
CA GLN A 101 -9.66 -15.93 -11.25
C GLN A 101 -9.93 -14.47 -10.83
N LEU A 102 -9.16 -13.53 -11.39
CA LEU A 102 -9.31 -12.11 -11.11
C LEU A 102 -10.67 -11.56 -11.59
N VAL A 103 -11.38 -10.86 -10.71
CA VAL A 103 -12.65 -10.21 -11.05
C VAL A 103 -12.36 -8.86 -11.72
N PRO A 104 -12.70 -8.67 -13.00
CA PRO A 104 -12.34 -7.44 -13.72
C PRO A 104 -13.10 -6.22 -13.20
N ILE A 105 -12.40 -5.08 -13.14
CA ILE A 105 -12.98 -3.77 -12.85
C ILE A 105 -12.63 -2.77 -13.95
N ASN A 106 -13.49 -1.76 -14.11
CA ASN A 106 -13.41 -0.78 -15.20
C ASN A 106 -13.18 0.64 -14.66
N PRO A 107 -11.93 1.01 -14.35
CA PRO A 107 -11.62 2.37 -13.92
C PRO A 107 -11.81 3.37 -15.06
N GLN A 108 -12.38 4.52 -14.73
CA GLN A 108 -12.54 5.66 -15.65
C GLN A 108 -11.16 6.13 -16.15
N GLY A 109 -11.02 6.34 -17.46
CA GLY A 109 -9.77 6.81 -18.08
C GLY A 109 -8.71 5.73 -18.30
N GLN A 110 -9.05 4.45 -18.19
CA GLN A 110 -8.19 3.32 -18.55
C GLN A 110 -8.95 2.30 -19.38
N PRO A 111 -8.26 1.40 -20.12
CA PRO A 111 -8.93 0.34 -20.85
C PRO A 111 -9.78 -0.55 -19.93
N ALA A 112 -10.93 -1.01 -20.42
CA ALA A 112 -11.80 -1.92 -19.68
C ALA A 112 -11.04 -3.18 -19.25
N GLY A 113 -11.28 -3.65 -18.03
CA GLY A 113 -10.65 -4.85 -17.49
C GLY A 113 -9.14 -4.74 -17.23
N SER A 114 -8.52 -3.56 -17.32
CA SER A 114 -7.08 -3.37 -17.06
C SER A 114 -6.64 -3.74 -15.64
N TRP A 115 -7.60 -3.87 -14.72
CA TRP A 115 -7.38 -4.24 -13.34
C TRP A 115 -8.35 -5.33 -12.92
N GLY A 116 -7.91 -6.15 -11.98
CA GLY A 116 -8.66 -7.22 -11.37
C GLY A 116 -8.64 -7.12 -9.85
N LEU A 117 -9.75 -7.49 -9.23
CA LEU A 117 -9.89 -7.66 -7.80
C LEU A 117 -9.77 -9.14 -7.41
N TYR A 118 -9.52 -9.38 -6.13
CA TYR A 118 -9.49 -10.73 -5.56
C TYR A 118 -10.82 -11.48 -5.84
N PRO A 119 -10.81 -12.81 -6.07
CA PRO A 119 -12.01 -13.57 -6.49
C PRO A 119 -13.25 -13.35 -5.63
N TYR A 120 -13.05 -13.25 -4.31
CA TYR A 120 -14.13 -13.06 -3.33
C TYR A 120 -14.65 -11.61 -3.25
N MET A 121 -14.16 -10.71 -4.11
CA MET A 121 -14.65 -9.33 -4.23
C MET A 121 -15.75 -9.19 -5.30
N GLY A 122 -16.08 -10.28 -5.99
CA GLY A 122 -17.28 -10.40 -6.83
C GLY A 122 -18.58 -10.44 -6.02
N ASN A 123 -19.70 -10.56 -6.72
CA ASN A 123 -21.00 -10.72 -6.05
C ASN A 123 -20.97 -11.98 -5.17
N TYR A 124 -21.48 -11.87 -3.95
CA TYR A 124 -21.51 -12.97 -3.01
C TYR A 124 -22.96 -13.23 -2.59
N THR A 125 -23.26 -14.50 -2.39
CA THR A 125 -24.57 -14.93 -1.92
C THR A 125 -24.45 -15.36 -0.47
N PHE A 126 -25.23 -14.72 0.39
CA PHE A 126 -25.30 -15.05 1.81
C PHE A 126 -26.59 -15.79 2.10
N THR A 127 -26.47 -17.01 2.64
CA THR A 127 -27.60 -17.81 3.12
C THR A 127 -27.49 -17.95 4.63
N PRO A 128 -28.30 -17.23 5.42
CA PRO A 128 -28.35 -17.45 6.86
C PRO A 128 -28.98 -18.82 7.17
N GLN A 129 -28.60 -19.41 8.30
CA GLN A 129 -29.18 -20.68 8.74
C GLN A 129 -30.69 -20.52 8.96
N GLY A 130 -31.50 -21.26 8.17
CA GLY A 130 -32.96 -21.20 8.21
C GLY A 130 -33.59 -20.00 7.48
N GLY A 131 -32.81 -19.23 6.71
CA GLY A 131 -33.31 -18.10 5.93
C GLY A 131 -33.14 -18.25 4.42
N SER A 132 -33.71 -17.31 3.67
CA SER A 132 -33.58 -17.26 2.22
C SER A 132 -32.22 -16.75 1.77
N SER A 133 -31.70 -17.33 0.71
CA SER A 133 -30.44 -16.94 0.09
C SER A 133 -30.56 -15.55 -0.55
N THR A 134 -29.69 -14.61 -0.15
CA THR A 134 -29.68 -13.24 -0.71
C THR A 134 -28.38 -12.99 -1.45
N THR A 135 -28.47 -12.54 -2.70
CA THR A 135 -27.30 -12.13 -3.49
C THR A 135 -27.01 -10.67 -3.24
N GLN A 136 -25.78 -10.36 -2.83
CA GLN A 136 -25.31 -9.01 -2.57
C GLN A 136 -24.28 -8.60 -3.62
N ASN A 137 -24.32 -7.32 -3.99
CA ASN A 137 -23.33 -6.76 -4.93
C ASN A 137 -21.95 -6.75 -4.29
N GLY A 138 -20.99 -7.35 -4.97
CA GLY A 138 -19.59 -7.31 -4.60
C GLY A 138 -18.95 -5.95 -4.82
N MET A 139 -17.73 -5.79 -4.32
CA MET A 139 -16.95 -4.57 -4.52
C MET A 139 -16.69 -4.27 -6.01
N ALA A 140 -16.51 -5.29 -6.85
CA ALA A 140 -16.34 -5.08 -8.29
C ALA A 140 -17.55 -4.40 -8.93
N THR A 141 -18.76 -4.87 -8.59
CA THR A 141 -20.02 -4.30 -9.07
C THR A 141 -20.20 -2.87 -8.55
N LEU A 142 -19.95 -2.64 -7.26
CA LEU A 142 -20.05 -1.30 -6.65
C LEU A 142 -19.02 -0.31 -7.21
N PHE A 143 -17.81 -0.77 -7.54
CA PHE A 143 -16.78 0.03 -8.20
C PHE A 143 -17.21 0.45 -9.60
N ASN A 144 -17.72 -0.50 -10.40
CA ASN A 144 -18.22 -0.22 -11.75
C ASN A 144 -19.46 0.69 -11.74
N GLN A 145 -20.22 0.72 -10.64
CA GLN A 145 -21.32 1.67 -10.40
C GLN A 145 -20.84 3.07 -9.94
N GLY A 146 -19.53 3.29 -9.77
CA GLY A 146 -18.99 4.56 -9.28
C GLY A 146 -19.23 4.81 -7.79
N ARG A 147 -19.58 3.78 -7.02
CA ARG A 147 -19.85 3.89 -5.56
C ARG A 147 -18.62 3.67 -4.70
N ILE A 148 -17.54 3.13 -5.27
CA ILE A 148 -16.27 2.87 -4.60
C ILE A 148 -15.13 3.50 -5.42
N ALA A 149 -14.16 4.09 -4.72
CA ALA A 149 -12.89 4.51 -5.29
C ALA A 149 -11.76 3.79 -4.54
N ILE A 150 -10.79 3.27 -5.29
CA ILE A 150 -9.61 2.59 -4.72
C ILE A 150 -8.43 3.55 -4.85
N LEU A 151 -7.76 3.82 -3.73
CA LEU A 151 -6.61 4.72 -3.66
C LEU A 151 -5.37 3.91 -3.23
N PRO A 152 -4.60 3.35 -4.17
CA PRO A 152 -3.39 2.62 -3.84
C PRO A 152 -2.26 3.57 -3.43
N ASN A 153 -1.25 3.03 -2.72
CA ASN A 153 -0.01 3.74 -2.36
C ASN A 153 -0.22 5.07 -1.62
N ILE A 154 -1.28 5.16 -0.81
CA ILE A 154 -1.48 6.26 0.12
C ILE A 154 -0.64 6.05 1.38
N GLY A 155 -0.08 7.14 1.90
CA GLY A 155 0.68 7.13 3.15
C GLY A 155 0.25 8.28 4.04
N THR A 156 0.63 8.23 5.31
CA THR A 156 0.38 9.32 6.25
C THR A 156 1.16 10.57 5.84
N LEU A 157 0.55 11.73 6.05
CA LEU A 157 1.23 13.01 5.90
C LEU A 157 2.26 13.19 7.03
N VAL A 158 3.40 13.82 6.71
CA VAL A 158 4.44 14.16 7.68
C VAL A 158 3.95 15.21 8.67
N GLU A 159 3.12 16.14 8.19
CA GLU A 159 2.50 17.20 8.97
C GLU A 159 1.07 17.47 8.46
N PRO A 160 0.14 17.93 9.31
CA PRO A 160 -1.20 18.31 8.86
C PRO A 160 -1.13 19.42 7.80
N MET A 161 -1.74 19.20 6.64
CA MET A 161 -1.81 20.19 5.56
C MET A 161 -3.26 20.45 5.10
N THR A 162 -3.50 21.66 4.60
CA THR A 162 -4.74 22.02 3.90
C THR A 162 -4.59 21.83 2.39
N LYS A 163 -5.71 21.77 1.66
CA LYS A 163 -5.71 21.67 0.19
C LYS A 163 -4.97 22.85 -0.45
N THR A 164 -5.20 24.05 0.06
CA THR A 164 -4.55 25.28 -0.41
C THR A 164 -3.05 25.23 -0.17
N GLU A 165 -2.61 24.78 1.00
CA GLU A 165 -1.18 24.59 1.31
C GLU A 165 -0.52 23.52 0.41
N TYR A 166 -1.25 22.46 0.04
CA TYR A 166 -0.77 21.44 -0.90
C TYR A 166 -0.60 21.99 -2.31
N ILE A 167 -1.61 22.69 -2.83
CA ILE A 167 -1.59 23.28 -4.18
C ILE A 167 -0.47 24.33 -4.27
N ASN A 168 -0.36 25.20 -3.26
CA ASN A 168 0.63 26.27 -3.22
C ASN A 168 2.03 25.78 -2.80
N ARG A 169 2.18 24.49 -2.45
CA ARG A 169 3.44 23.86 -2.03
C ARG A 169 4.14 24.58 -0.88
N THR A 170 3.37 25.15 0.03
CA THR A 170 3.90 25.92 1.17
C THR A 170 4.45 25.03 2.28
N LYS A 171 3.98 23.79 2.37
CA LYS A 171 4.44 22.76 3.31
C LYS A 171 5.26 21.65 2.65
N CYS A 172 6.14 20.99 3.41
CA CYS A 172 7.09 20.04 2.85
C CYS A 172 6.43 18.66 2.68
N GLY A 173 6.11 18.27 1.45
CA GLY A 173 5.73 16.90 1.14
C GLY A 173 6.89 15.92 1.39
N ARG A 174 6.59 14.65 1.70
CA ARG A 174 7.60 13.59 1.82
C ARG A 174 8.34 13.45 0.49
N ARG A 175 9.51 14.08 0.35
CA ARG A 175 10.35 13.95 -0.85
C ARG A 175 10.83 12.49 -0.92
N SER A 176 10.32 11.72 -1.88
CA SER A 176 11.06 10.57 -2.38
C SER A 176 12.41 11.09 -2.83
N SER A 177 13.49 10.60 -2.22
CA SER A 177 14.86 10.99 -2.54
C SER A 177 15.27 10.36 -3.87
N ILE A 178 14.52 10.60 -4.95
CA ILE A 178 15.02 10.35 -6.30
C ILE A 178 15.97 11.51 -6.62
N ARG A 179 17.24 11.15 -6.77
CA ARG A 179 18.39 12.04 -6.91
C ARG A 179 18.39 12.67 -8.30
N THR A 180 17.39 13.49 -8.59
CA THR A 180 17.38 14.33 -9.80
C THR A 180 18.11 15.63 -9.45
N THR A 181 19.20 15.90 -10.15
CA THR A 181 20.18 16.97 -9.90
C THR A 181 19.65 18.39 -10.05
N THR A 182 18.36 18.61 -10.29
CA THR A 182 17.73 19.92 -10.38
C THR A 182 17.00 20.29 -9.08
N ARG A 183 17.73 20.98 -8.18
CA ARG A 183 17.18 21.60 -6.96
C ARG A 183 16.16 22.70 -7.33
N LYS A 184 14.87 22.40 -7.38
CA LYS A 184 13.84 23.38 -7.00
C LYS A 184 13.67 23.34 -5.49
N ARG A 185 14.12 24.40 -4.81
CA ARG A 185 13.99 24.58 -3.35
C ARG A 185 12.51 24.80 -3.02
N CYS A 186 11.97 24.05 -2.07
CA CYS A 186 10.76 24.47 -1.36
C CYS A 186 11.20 25.51 -0.33
N GLY A 187 10.52 26.65 -0.26
CA GLY A 187 11.02 27.87 0.38
C GLY A 187 11.11 27.89 1.92
N ALA A 188 10.72 26.85 2.65
CA ALA A 188 10.64 26.94 4.11
C ALA A 188 10.76 25.61 4.86
N CYS A 189 11.68 24.72 4.48
CA CYS A 189 11.96 23.53 5.28
C CYS A 189 13.31 23.70 6.02
N PRO A 190 13.34 23.97 7.34
CA PRO A 190 14.56 24.07 8.11
C PRO A 190 15.07 22.66 8.44
N LEU A 191 15.31 21.84 7.42
CA LEU A 191 16.12 20.63 7.60
C LEU A 191 17.58 21.06 7.62
N ARG A 192 18.07 21.27 8.85
CA ARG A 192 19.46 21.34 9.29
C ARG A 192 20.41 20.75 8.24
N THR A 193 20.95 21.59 7.38
CA THR A 193 21.99 21.17 6.45
C THR A 193 23.23 20.90 7.29
N ARG A 194 23.49 19.63 7.60
CA ARG A 194 24.81 19.20 8.08
C ARG A 194 25.77 19.39 6.90
N ARG A 195 26.29 20.62 6.73
CA ARG A 195 27.42 20.89 5.83
C ARG A 195 28.57 20.02 6.35
N ARG A 196 29.00 19.04 5.56
CA ARG A 196 30.30 18.41 5.79
C ARG A 196 31.37 19.48 5.55
N PRO A 197 32.35 19.66 6.45
CA PRO A 197 33.45 20.56 6.19
C PRO A 197 34.27 20.04 5.00
N SER A 198 34.55 20.94 4.06
CA SER A 198 35.45 20.70 2.94
C SER A 198 36.88 20.83 3.45
N SER A 199 37.57 19.71 3.66
CA SER A 199 39.03 19.67 3.71
C SER A 199 39.57 19.35 2.33
N ALA A 200 40.52 20.17 1.90
CA ALA A 200 41.20 20.15 0.62
C ALA A 200 41.99 18.85 0.38
N GLY A 201 42.26 18.58 -0.91
CA GLY A 201 43.39 17.75 -1.35
C GLY A 201 43.07 16.28 -1.67
N ALA A 202 43.01 15.96 -2.96
CA ALA A 202 43.75 14.86 -3.61
C ALA A 202 43.02 14.28 -4.85
N VAL A 203 43.64 14.52 -6.00
CA VAL A 203 43.83 13.67 -7.18
C VAL A 203 42.62 12.96 -7.80
N ARG A 204 42.19 13.56 -8.91
CA ARG A 204 41.30 13.07 -9.96
C ARG A 204 42.03 12.03 -10.82
N TRP A 205 41.51 10.80 -10.90
CA TRP A 205 41.80 9.90 -12.03
C TRP A 205 40.50 9.64 -12.80
N ARG A 206 40.40 10.21 -14.00
CA ARG A 206 39.44 9.79 -15.03
C ARG A 206 40.22 8.93 -16.02
N ARG A 207 39.80 7.69 -16.25
CA ARG A 207 40.14 6.96 -17.48
C ARG A 207 38.98 7.14 -18.44
N ALA A 208 39.22 7.91 -19.48
CA ALA A 208 38.46 7.90 -20.72
C ALA A 208 39.13 6.92 -21.68
N TRP A 209 38.36 6.13 -22.40
CA TRP A 209 38.82 5.42 -23.59
C TRP A 209 38.14 6.06 -24.80
N MET A 210 38.96 6.59 -25.69
CA MET A 210 38.63 6.93 -27.08
C MET A 210 39.19 5.80 -27.95
N THR A 211 38.43 5.39 -28.96
CA THR A 211 38.98 4.77 -30.16
C THR A 211 38.38 5.47 -31.37
N ALA A 212 39.28 5.89 -32.27
CA ALA A 212 38.99 6.42 -33.59
C ALA A 212 39.45 5.38 -34.62
N THR A 213 38.72 5.23 -35.72
CA THR A 213 39.25 4.64 -36.96
C THR A 213 38.64 5.35 -38.16
N SER A 214 39.55 5.78 -39.04
CA SER A 214 39.51 6.13 -40.48
C SER A 214 38.19 6.51 -41.12
#